data_AF-A0A0M4LHL3-F1
#
_entry.id   AF-A0A0M4LHL3-F1
#
_cell.length_a   1.000
_cell.length_b   1.000
_cell.length_c   1.000
_cell.angle_alpha   90.00
_cell.angle_beta   90.00
_cell.angle_gamma   90.00
#
_symmetry.space_group_name_H-M   'P 1'
#
loop_
_entity.id
_entity.type
_entity.pdbx_description
1 polymer ?
#
loop_
_entity_poly.entity_id
_entity_poly.type
_entity_poly.pdbx_seq_one_letter_code
_entity_poly.pdbx_strand_id
1 'polypeptide(L)'
;MIAEDYRVKTSISEIQQLSKIVYDNPTAVSEKIGEQNGDVAFLKNFSKKFNKNPKFVANFAGSCYFFMKDQRRKDAEKCLPFLKKKIEQHARIVEHIREQIIQKQEQEKERVKRPVEVPDRDLKNLISLSQKKQMERLSKSSRLRLELRDYMGEINQRLSFSERQAIARGDHEYISKSFGVSPKQAKKIVKIVTLTKEAHRRSQDVTINLAKQAILNSRKFQTNEPMNENIIIHHI
;
A
#
# COMPACT_ATOMS: atom_id res chain seq x y z
N MET A 1 3.47 -16.32 8.26
CA MET A 1 2.91 -15.16 7.54
C MET A 1 2.04 -15.59 6.35
N ILE A 2 2.49 -16.50 5.47
CA ILE A 2 1.65 -17.03 4.37
C ILE A 2 0.55 -17.97 4.89
N ALA A 3 0.89 -18.96 5.73
CA ALA A 3 -0.07 -19.92 6.28
C ALA A 3 -1.18 -19.28 7.14
N GLU A 4 -0.92 -18.09 7.68
CA GLU A 4 -1.89 -17.33 8.49
C GLU A 4 -2.84 -16.48 7.66
N ASP A 5 -2.57 -16.30 6.36
CA ASP A 5 -3.42 -15.52 5.46
C ASP A 5 -4.79 -16.19 5.32
N TYR A 6 -5.86 -15.41 5.51
CA TYR A 6 -7.22 -15.93 5.49
C TYR A 6 -7.56 -16.63 4.16
N ARG A 7 -7.00 -16.17 3.03
CA ARG A 7 -7.23 -16.79 1.71
C ARG A 7 -6.64 -18.18 1.65
N VAL A 8 -5.47 -18.37 2.27
CA VAL A 8 -4.81 -19.68 2.39
C VAL A 8 -5.68 -20.60 3.26
N LYS A 9 -6.09 -20.14 4.45
CA LYS A 9 -6.97 -20.92 5.35
C LYS A 9 -8.29 -21.32 4.68
N THR A 10 -8.96 -20.38 4.00
CA THR A 10 -10.20 -20.66 3.27
C THR A 10 -9.97 -21.69 2.16
N SER A 11 -8.90 -21.53 1.36
CA SER A 11 -8.61 -22.49 0.29
C SER A 11 -8.30 -23.90 0.81
N ILE A 12 -7.63 -24.03 1.97
CA ILE A 12 -7.41 -25.32 2.62
C ILE A 12 -8.73 -25.94 3.09
N SER A 13 -9.62 -25.16 3.70
CA SER A 13 -10.94 -25.64 4.13
C SER A 13 -11.77 -26.16 2.95
N GLU A 14 -11.80 -25.43 1.82
CA GLU A 14 -12.48 -25.89 0.61
C GLU A 14 -11.86 -27.17 0.03
N ILE A 15 -10.52 -27.29 0.06
CA ILE A 15 -9.83 -28.52 -0.33
C ILE A 15 -10.23 -29.68 0.59
N GLN A 16 -10.37 -29.45 1.90
CA GLN A 16 -10.78 -30.49 2.85
C GLN A 16 -12.22 -30.97 2.61
N GLN A 17 -13.14 -30.03 2.36
CA GLN A 17 -14.53 -30.35 2.03
C GLN A 17 -14.64 -31.22 0.77
N LEU A 18 -13.91 -30.84 -0.30
CA LEU A 18 -13.90 -31.62 -1.54
C LEU A 18 -13.15 -32.94 -1.39
N SER A 19 -12.07 -32.97 -0.61
CA SER A 19 -11.31 -34.21 -0.32
C SER A 19 -12.18 -35.22 0.44
N LYS A 20 -13.06 -34.75 1.35
CA LYS A 20 -14.03 -35.63 2.01
C LYS A 20 -14.96 -36.32 1.01
N ILE A 21 -15.40 -35.63 -0.03
CA ILE A 21 -16.28 -36.23 -1.05
C ILE A 21 -15.49 -37.17 -1.97
N VAL A 22 -14.30 -36.75 -2.42
CA VAL A 22 -13.49 -37.49 -3.41
C VAL A 22 -12.83 -38.72 -2.82
N TYR A 23 -12.36 -38.67 -1.57
CA TYR A 23 -11.53 -39.70 -0.95
C TYR A 23 -12.11 -40.30 0.34
N ASP A 24 -13.28 -39.83 0.79
CA ASP A 24 -13.84 -40.11 2.13
C ASP A 24 -12.92 -39.67 3.29
N ASN A 25 -11.90 -38.87 2.97
CA ASN A 25 -10.89 -38.38 3.89
C ASN A 25 -10.69 -36.87 3.66
N PRO A 26 -11.08 -36.00 4.60
CA PRO A 26 -10.92 -34.56 4.45
C PRO A 26 -9.45 -34.13 4.43
N THR A 27 -8.55 -34.86 5.10
CA THR A 27 -7.15 -34.43 5.23
C THR A 27 -6.24 -34.94 4.13
N ALA A 28 -6.67 -35.93 3.34
CA ALA A 28 -5.87 -36.64 2.32
C ALA A 28 -5.00 -35.72 1.45
N VAL A 29 -5.56 -34.61 0.97
CA VAL A 29 -4.81 -33.61 0.18
C VAL A 29 -4.14 -32.58 1.09
N SER A 30 -4.85 -32.06 2.10
CA SER A 30 -4.40 -30.94 2.92
C SER A 30 -3.15 -31.25 3.76
N GLU A 31 -2.94 -32.49 4.19
CA GLU A 31 -1.70 -32.91 4.85
C GLU A 31 -0.50 -32.79 3.91
N LYS A 32 -0.63 -33.28 2.68
CA LYS A 32 0.46 -33.26 1.68
C LYS A 32 0.86 -31.87 1.25
N ILE A 33 -0.09 -30.94 1.15
CA ILE A 33 0.22 -29.52 0.86
C ILE A 33 0.62 -28.76 2.12
N GLY A 34 0.10 -29.18 3.28
CA GLY A 34 0.31 -28.60 4.60
C GLY A 34 1.76 -28.63 5.07
N GLU A 35 2.43 -29.76 4.84
CA GLU A 35 3.85 -29.99 5.18
C GLU A 35 4.80 -28.98 4.51
N GLN A 36 4.38 -28.37 3.40
CA GLN A 36 5.21 -27.50 2.55
C GLN A 36 4.48 -26.19 2.18
N ASN A 37 3.56 -25.72 3.04
CA ASN A 37 2.62 -24.60 2.79
C ASN A 37 3.24 -23.26 2.28
N GLY A 38 4.56 -23.09 2.32
CA GLY A 38 5.26 -21.90 1.81
C GLY A 38 6.04 -22.11 0.51
N ASP A 39 6.17 -23.35 0.03
CA ASP A 39 6.94 -23.68 -1.17
C ASP A 39 6.05 -23.70 -2.41
N VAL A 40 6.10 -22.58 -3.16
CA VAL A 40 5.38 -22.40 -4.43
C VAL A 40 5.79 -23.45 -5.47
N ALA A 41 7.07 -23.83 -5.53
CA ALA A 41 7.55 -24.80 -6.50
C ALA A 41 6.99 -26.19 -6.20
N PHE A 42 7.00 -26.58 -4.92
CA PHE A 42 6.33 -27.79 -4.47
C PHE A 42 4.84 -27.79 -4.81
N LEU A 43 4.10 -26.74 -4.46
CA LEU A 43 2.64 -26.68 -4.68
C LEU A 43 2.26 -26.75 -6.16
N LYS A 44 3.02 -26.08 -7.04
CA LYS A 44 2.84 -26.17 -8.50
C LYS A 44 3.10 -27.59 -9.01
N ASN A 45 4.19 -28.22 -8.56
CA ASN A 45 4.53 -29.58 -8.91
C ASN A 45 3.50 -30.59 -8.40
N PHE A 46 3.02 -30.40 -7.17
CA PHE A 46 1.95 -31.20 -6.57
C PHE A 46 0.66 -31.09 -7.40
N SER A 47 0.20 -29.86 -7.69
CA SER A 47 -0.98 -29.62 -8.53
C SER A 47 -0.86 -30.30 -9.90
N LYS A 48 0.30 -30.17 -10.57
CA LYS A 48 0.56 -30.82 -11.86
C LYS A 48 0.51 -32.34 -11.79
N LYS A 49 1.11 -32.94 -10.75
CA LYS A 49 1.05 -34.40 -10.51
C LYS A 49 -0.38 -34.84 -10.21
N PHE A 50 -1.11 -34.06 -9.41
CA PHE A 50 -2.48 -34.36 -8.98
C PHE A 50 -3.44 -34.33 -10.16
N ASN A 51 -3.31 -33.34 -11.05
CA ASN A 51 -4.10 -33.25 -12.26
C ASN A 51 -3.94 -34.47 -13.17
N LYS A 52 -2.73 -35.05 -13.23
CA LYS A 52 -2.42 -36.26 -14.01
C LYS A 52 -2.91 -37.54 -13.33
N ASN A 53 -2.65 -37.70 -12.04
CA ASN A 53 -2.98 -38.93 -11.30
C ASN A 53 -3.48 -38.64 -9.88
N PRO A 54 -4.76 -38.31 -9.67
CA PRO A 54 -5.31 -38.03 -8.35
C PRO A 54 -5.20 -39.21 -7.36
N LYS A 55 -5.04 -40.44 -7.85
CA LYS A 55 -4.98 -41.64 -7.01
C LYS A 55 -3.64 -41.79 -6.28
N PHE A 56 -2.60 -41.04 -6.63
CA PHE A 56 -1.34 -41.08 -5.88
C PHE A 56 -1.52 -40.57 -4.44
N VAL A 57 -2.54 -39.74 -4.20
CA VAL A 57 -2.86 -39.21 -2.86
C VAL A 57 -3.64 -40.25 -2.04
N ALA A 58 -4.72 -40.77 -2.59
CA ALA A 58 -5.59 -41.76 -1.95
C ALA A 58 -6.52 -42.42 -2.99
N ASN A 59 -7.17 -43.52 -2.59
CA ASN A 59 -8.22 -44.16 -3.41
C ASN A 59 -9.52 -43.35 -3.37
N PHE A 60 -10.23 -43.29 -4.49
CA PHE A 60 -11.54 -42.62 -4.54
C PHE A 60 -12.56 -43.30 -3.64
N ALA A 61 -13.44 -42.48 -3.05
CA ALA A 61 -14.56 -42.94 -2.26
C ALA A 61 -15.48 -43.89 -3.05
N GLY A 62 -16.16 -44.76 -2.32
CA GLY A 62 -17.08 -45.75 -2.89
C GLY A 62 -16.39 -46.87 -3.67
N SER A 63 -17.21 -47.74 -4.23
CA SER A 63 -16.78 -48.96 -4.92
C SER A 63 -17.14 -48.93 -6.40
N CYS A 64 -16.34 -49.64 -7.20
CA CYS A 64 -16.64 -49.95 -8.59
C CYS A 64 -16.43 -51.46 -8.76
N TYR A 65 -17.52 -52.20 -8.90
CA TYR A 65 -17.49 -53.66 -9.11
C TYR A 65 -18.10 -53.97 -10.47
N PHE A 66 -17.39 -54.72 -11.31
CA PHE A 66 -17.85 -55.13 -12.65
C PHE A 66 -18.45 -53.95 -13.46
N PHE A 67 -17.76 -52.80 -13.45
CA PHE A 67 -18.16 -51.53 -14.08
C PHE A 67 -19.39 -50.81 -13.49
N MET A 68 -20.05 -51.37 -12.48
CA MET A 68 -21.09 -50.70 -11.71
C MET A 68 -20.48 -49.87 -10.58
N LYS A 69 -20.75 -48.56 -10.61
CA LYS A 69 -20.31 -47.59 -9.60
C LYS A 69 -21.44 -47.31 -8.62
N ASP A 70 -21.13 -47.36 -7.32
CA ASP A 70 -22.05 -46.86 -6.30
C ASP A 70 -22.17 -45.33 -6.37
N GLN A 71 -23.13 -44.77 -5.63
CA GLN A 71 -23.37 -43.32 -5.65
C GLN A 71 -22.17 -42.53 -5.13
N ARG A 72 -21.47 -43.02 -4.10
CA ARG A 72 -20.28 -42.37 -3.54
C ARG A 72 -19.16 -42.26 -4.57
N ARG A 73 -18.96 -43.30 -5.38
CA ARG A 73 -17.99 -43.31 -6.46
C ARG A 73 -18.36 -42.32 -7.57
N LYS A 74 -19.63 -42.23 -7.94
CA LYS A 74 -20.13 -41.24 -8.92
C LYS A 74 -19.91 -39.82 -8.41
N ASP A 75 -20.21 -39.56 -7.14
CA ASP A 75 -20.03 -38.24 -6.53
C ASP A 75 -18.55 -37.86 -6.44
N ALA A 76 -17.68 -38.80 -6.07
CA ALA A 76 -16.23 -38.59 -6.05
C ALA A 76 -15.69 -38.18 -7.42
N GLU A 77 -16.09 -38.89 -8.48
CA GLU A 77 -15.68 -38.58 -9.85
C GLU A 77 -16.23 -37.23 -10.34
N LYS A 78 -17.48 -36.88 -9.98
CA LYS A 78 -18.10 -35.59 -10.30
C LYS A 78 -17.44 -34.42 -9.55
N CYS A 79 -17.01 -34.63 -8.31
CA CYS A 79 -16.36 -33.61 -7.48
C CYS A 79 -14.86 -33.44 -7.78
N LEU A 80 -14.21 -34.44 -8.40
CA LEU A 80 -12.78 -34.42 -8.69
C LEU A 80 -12.30 -33.19 -9.51
N PRO A 81 -12.98 -32.74 -10.59
CA PRO A 81 -12.58 -31.54 -11.31
C PRO A 81 -12.57 -30.28 -10.43
N PHE A 82 -13.50 -30.18 -9.48
CA PHE A 82 -13.54 -29.07 -8.53
C PHE A 82 -12.35 -29.14 -7.57
N LEU A 83 -12.01 -30.33 -7.07
CA LEU A 83 -10.85 -30.52 -6.20
C LEU A 83 -9.54 -30.15 -6.92
N LYS A 84 -9.37 -30.61 -8.17
CA LYS A 84 -8.24 -30.23 -9.03
C LYS A 84 -8.10 -28.72 -9.15
N LYS A 85 -9.19 -28.03 -9.49
CA LYS A 85 -9.22 -26.57 -9.62
C LYS A 85 -8.88 -25.88 -8.30
N LYS A 86 -9.37 -26.36 -7.16
CA LYS A 86 -9.09 -25.77 -5.84
C LYS A 86 -7.64 -25.92 -5.43
N ILE A 87 -6.99 -27.06 -5.71
CA ILE A 87 -5.56 -27.25 -5.47
C ILE A 87 -4.72 -26.29 -6.33
N GLU A 88 -5.08 -26.12 -7.61
CA GLU A 88 -4.40 -25.15 -8.48
C GLU A 88 -4.59 -23.71 -7.98
N GLN A 89 -5.81 -23.35 -7.58
CA GLN A 89 -6.10 -22.03 -7.01
C GLN A 89 -5.31 -21.78 -5.72
N HIS A 90 -5.20 -22.78 -4.85
CA HIS A 90 -4.39 -22.68 -3.63
C HIS A 90 -2.92 -22.36 -3.94
N ALA A 91 -2.31 -23.07 -4.91
CA ALA A 91 -0.93 -22.79 -5.33
C ALA A 91 -0.76 -21.35 -5.84
N ARG A 92 -1.73 -20.84 -6.62
CA ARG A 92 -1.73 -19.44 -7.12
C ARG A 92 -1.92 -18.42 -5.99
N ILE A 93 -2.76 -18.70 -5.00
CA ILE A 93 -2.95 -17.83 -3.82
C ILE A 93 -1.63 -17.71 -3.05
N VAL A 94 -0.97 -18.84 -2.78
CA VAL A 94 0.31 -18.87 -2.06
C VAL A 94 1.40 -18.12 -2.84
N GLU A 95 1.48 -18.33 -4.15
CA GLU A 95 2.39 -17.59 -5.03
C GLU A 95 2.15 -16.09 -4.96
N HIS A 96 0.90 -15.66 -5.14
CA HIS A 96 0.54 -14.25 -5.12
C HIS A 96 0.88 -13.58 -3.78
N ILE A 97 0.62 -14.24 -2.65
CA ILE A 97 0.98 -13.71 -1.34
C ILE A 97 2.50 -13.58 -1.21
N ARG A 98 3.25 -14.59 -1.67
CA ARG A 98 4.71 -14.55 -1.66
C ARG A 98 5.26 -13.39 -2.49
N GLU A 99 4.72 -13.19 -3.69
CA GLU A 99 5.07 -12.06 -4.56
C GLU A 99 4.78 -10.72 -3.89
N GLN A 100 3.60 -10.56 -3.27
CA GLN A 100 3.26 -9.34 -2.51
C GLN A 100 4.25 -9.08 -1.37
N ILE A 101 4.68 -10.12 -0.66
CA ILE A 101 5.67 -10.00 0.42
C ILE A 101 7.01 -9.52 -0.13
N ILE A 102 7.50 -10.16 -1.20
CA ILE A 102 8.76 -9.79 -1.85
C ILE A 102 8.68 -8.36 -2.37
N GLN A 103 7.60 -8.01 -3.06
CA GLN A 103 7.41 -6.66 -3.60
C GLN A 103 7.38 -5.62 -2.48
N LYS A 104 6.67 -5.88 -1.38
CA LYS A 104 6.62 -4.97 -0.23
C LYS A 104 8.01 -4.81 0.41
N GLN A 105 8.77 -5.90 0.53
CA GLN A 105 10.13 -5.85 1.05
C GLN A 105 11.06 -5.05 0.12
N GLU A 106 10.92 -5.23 -1.18
CA GLU A 106 11.74 -4.49 -2.16
C GLU A 106 11.38 -3.01 -2.18
N GLN A 107 10.09 -2.67 -2.18
CA GLN A 107 9.62 -1.29 -2.05
C GLN A 107 10.15 -0.64 -0.76
N GLU A 108 10.17 -1.38 0.35
CA GLU A 108 10.70 -0.90 1.61
C GLU A 108 12.22 -0.67 1.55
N LYS A 109 12.98 -1.59 0.94
CA LYS A 109 14.42 -1.40 0.71
C LYS A 109 14.69 -0.18 -0.17
N GLU A 110 13.98 -0.04 -1.27
CA GLU A 110 14.11 1.10 -2.17
C GLU A 110 13.73 2.41 -1.48
N ARG A 111 12.65 2.42 -0.70
CA ARG A 111 12.26 3.57 0.13
C ARG A 111 13.38 4.01 1.07
N VAL A 112 14.00 3.06 1.77
CA VAL A 112 15.06 3.34 2.76
C VAL A 112 16.36 3.82 2.10
N LYS A 113 16.66 3.36 0.88
CA LYS A 113 17.81 3.80 0.09
C LYS A 113 17.66 5.22 -0.46
N ARG A 114 16.44 5.76 -0.56
CA ARG A 114 16.23 7.12 -1.08
C ARG A 114 17.00 8.14 -0.24
N PRO A 115 17.95 8.87 -0.82
CA PRO A 115 18.56 9.98 -0.12
C PRO A 115 17.50 11.06 0.09
N VAL A 116 17.61 11.77 1.21
CA VAL A 116 16.96 13.06 1.39
C VAL A 116 18.09 14.07 1.25
N GLU A 117 18.00 14.95 0.25
CA GLU A 117 19.07 15.90 0.01
C GLU A 117 19.22 16.85 1.19
N VAL A 118 20.44 17.35 1.41
CA VAL A 118 20.63 18.36 2.45
C VAL A 118 19.95 19.64 1.95
N PRO A 119 19.00 20.21 2.71
CA PRO A 119 18.31 21.41 2.29
C PRO A 119 19.34 22.53 2.10
N ASP A 120 19.14 23.33 1.05
CA ASP A 120 19.99 24.47 0.78
C ASP A 120 20.02 25.47 1.95
N ARG A 121 20.94 26.44 1.87
CA ARG A 121 21.13 27.43 2.94
C ARG A 121 19.87 28.25 3.20
N ASP A 122 19.10 28.59 2.17
CA ASP A 122 17.92 29.44 2.29
C ASP A 122 16.76 28.69 2.93
N LEU A 123 16.56 27.44 2.55
CA LEU A 123 15.58 26.53 3.13
C LEU A 123 15.94 26.19 4.58
N LYS A 124 17.21 25.91 4.88
CA LYS A 124 17.70 25.68 6.25
C LYS A 124 17.49 26.90 7.14
N ASN A 125 17.79 28.09 6.61
CA ASN A 125 17.53 29.33 7.32
C ASN A 125 16.03 29.52 7.56
N LEU A 126 15.19 29.30 6.54
CA LEU A 126 13.74 29.43 6.63
C LEU A 126 13.15 28.55 7.74
N ILE A 127 13.44 27.25 7.77
CA ILE A 127 12.88 26.33 8.78
C ILE A 127 13.31 26.67 10.21
N SER A 128 14.38 27.45 10.36
CA SER A 128 14.90 27.91 11.65
C SER A 128 14.32 29.26 12.10
N LEU A 129 13.58 29.96 11.23
CA LEU A 129 12.94 31.25 11.56
C LEU A 129 11.68 31.09 12.42
N SER A 130 11.30 32.15 13.12
CA SER A 130 9.99 32.24 13.77
C SER A 130 8.85 32.26 12.75
N GLN A 131 7.66 31.84 13.17
CA GLN A 131 6.48 31.75 12.31
C GLN A 131 6.20 33.03 11.49
N LYS A 132 6.23 34.21 12.12
CA LYS A 132 5.97 35.49 11.44
C LYS A 132 6.99 35.74 10.31
N LYS A 133 8.28 35.51 10.59
CA LYS A 133 9.37 35.68 9.62
C LYS A 133 9.30 34.62 8.50
N GLN A 134 8.87 33.40 8.81
CA GLN A 134 8.64 32.37 7.79
C GLN A 134 7.54 32.79 6.82
N MET A 135 6.38 33.22 7.33
CA MET A 135 5.26 33.64 6.48
C MET A 135 5.64 34.83 5.59
N GLU A 136 6.39 35.80 6.11
CA GLU A 136 6.87 36.95 5.34
C GLU A 136 7.81 36.54 4.19
N ARG A 137 8.77 35.64 4.44
CA ARG A 137 9.65 35.15 3.37
C ARG A 137 8.90 34.33 2.33
N LEU A 138 8.00 33.45 2.78
CA LEU A 138 7.22 32.56 1.91
C LEU A 138 6.23 33.35 1.03
N SER A 139 5.69 34.47 1.52
CA SER A 139 4.80 35.32 0.72
C SER A 139 5.54 36.06 -0.39
N LYS A 140 6.82 36.36 -0.17
CA LYS A 140 7.67 37.09 -1.13
C LYS A 140 8.38 36.18 -2.15
N SER A 141 8.44 34.86 -1.93
CA SER A 141 9.20 33.95 -2.80
C SER A 141 8.40 32.69 -3.18
N SER A 142 7.99 32.60 -4.45
CA SER A 142 7.40 31.39 -5.02
C SER A 142 8.42 30.25 -5.12
N ARG A 143 9.67 30.56 -5.47
CA ARG A 143 10.77 29.59 -5.54
C ARG A 143 11.01 28.91 -4.20
N LEU A 144 11.04 29.66 -3.10
CA LEU A 144 11.27 29.09 -1.78
C LEU A 144 10.09 28.21 -1.31
N ARG A 145 8.86 28.54 -1.73
CA ARG A 145 7.69 27.67 -1.50
C ARG A 145 7.80 26.35 -2.27
N LEU A 146 8.35 26.40 -3.49
CA LEU A 146 8.59 25.23 -4.34
C LEU A 146 9.65 24.32 -3.73
N GLU A 147 10.83 24.86 -3.39
CA GLU A 147 11.93 24.13 -2.75
C GLU A 147 11.48 23.46 -1.44
N LEU A 148 10.71 24.16 -0.60
CA LEU A 148 10.15 23.60 0.63
C LEU A 148 9.13 22.48 0.37
N ARG A 149 8.31 22.60 -0.67
CA ARG A 149 7.36 21.55 -1.06
C ARG A 149 8.10 20.31 -1.54
N ASP A 150 9.10 20.49 -2.38
CA ASP A 150 9.85 19.39 -2.98
C ASP A 150 10.67 18.66 -1.91
N TYR A 151 11.34 19.39 -1.00
CA TYR A 151 12.03 18.81 0.16
C TYR A 151 11.08 18.06 1.11
N MET A 152 9.89 18.59 1.39
CA MET A 152 8.88 17.86 2.16
C MET A 152 8.40 16.60 1.41
N GLY A 153 8.36 16.64 0.09
CA GLY A 153 8.11 15.50 -0.79
C GLY A 153 9.14 14.39 -0.58
N GLU A 154 10.43 14.71 -0.62
CA GLU A 154 11.52 13.77 -0.37
C GLU A 154 11.44 13.14 1.02
N ILE A 155 11.23 13.96 2.06
CA ILE A 155 11.02 13.45 3.43
C ILE A 155 9.85 12.48 3.48
N ASN A 156 8.70 12.83 2.89
CA ASN A 156 7.52 11.99 2.92
C ASN A 156 7.71 10.66 2.19
N GLN A 157 8.46 10.68 1.08
CA GLN A 157 8.82 9.47 0.35
C GLN A 157 9.81 8.61 1.14
N ARG A 158 10.76 9.23 1.86
CA ARG A 158 11.74 8.50 2.68
C ARG A 158 11.16 7.97 3.98
N LEU A 159 10.08 8.53 4.52
CA LEU A 159 9.47 8.06 5.77
C LEU A 159 8.37 7.02 5.50
N SER A 160 8.31 6.00 6.34
CA SER A 160 7.18 5.06 6.40
C SER A 160 6.02 5.73 7.16
N PHE A 161 4.85 5.11 7.05
CA PHE A 161 3.69 5.55 7.82
C PHE A 161 3.94 5.51 9.33
N SER A 162 4.55 4.44 9.85
CA SER A 162 4.85 4.30 11.27
C SER A 162 5.91 5.31 11.74
N GLU A 163 6.93 5.58 10.94
CA GLU A 163 7.93 6.62 11.25
C GLU A 163 7.28 8.01 11.31
N ARG A 164 6.40 8.36 10.37
CA ARG A 164 5.66 9.64 10.42
C ARG A 164 4.82 9.77 11.68
N GLN A 165 4.16 8.68 12.11
CA GLN A 165 3.40 8.67 13.36
C GLN A 165 4.29 8.81 14.59
N ALA A 166 5.42 8.11 14.63
CA ALA A 166 6.39 8.21 15.72
C ALA A 166 6.93 9.64 15.84
N ILE A 167 7.27 10.29 14.73
CA ILE A 167 7.67 11.71 14.70
C ILE A 167 6.57 12.60 15.27
N ALA A 168 5.31 12.38 14.88
CA ALA A 168 4.17 13.18 15.36
C ALA A 168 3.92 13.03 16.87
N ARG A 169 4.26 11.87 17.44
CA ARG A 169 4.14 11.58 18.88
C ARG A 169 5.41 11.94 19.68
N GLY A 170 6.49 12.33 19.02
CA GLY A 170 7.79 12.56 19.67
C GLY A 170 8.48 11.28 20.16
N ASP A 171 8.16 10.12 19.58
CA ASP A 171 8.73 8.82 19.94
C ASP A 171 10.15 8.67 19.37
N HIS A 172 11.12 9.24 20.09
CA HIS A 172 12.52 9.21 19.71
C HIS A 172 13.14 7.81 19.76
N GLU A 173 12.61 6.92 20.60
CA GLU A 173 13.13 5.57 20.75
C GLU A 173 12.79 4.73 19.51
N TYR A 174 11.54 4.79 19.05
CA TYR A 174 11.14 4.15 17.80
C TYR A 174 11.96 4.66 16.62
N ILE A 175 12.15 5.98 16.50
CA ILE A 175 12.95 6.57 15.40
C ILE A 175 14.42 6.14 15.48
N SER A 176 15.01 6.10 16.68
CA SER A 176 16.38 5.62 16.88
C SER A 176 16.54 4.18 16.38
N LYS A 177 15.60 3.29 16.73
CA LYS A 177 15.60 1.89 16.28
C LYS A 177 15.35 1.76 14.77
N SER A 178 14.35 2.44 14.23
CA SER A 178 13.95 2.36 12.82
C SER A 178 15.05 2.86 11.88
N PHE A 179 15.79 3.89 12.28
CA PHE A 179 16.86 4.48 11.48
C PHE A 179 18.25 3.89 11.79
N GLY A 180 18.40 3.08 12.84
CA GLY A 180 19.70 2.59 13.28
C GLY A 180 20.65 3.70 13.75
N VAL A 181 20.11 4.75 14.37
CA VAL A 181 20.87 5.94 14.82
C VAL A 181 20.80 6.10 16.33
N SER A 182 21.71 6.88 16.91
CA SER A 182 21.68 7.19 18.34
C SER A 182 20.41 7.97 18.75
N PRO A 183 19.94 7.88 20.01
CA PRO A 183 18.82 8.68 20.51
C PRO A 183 19.02 10.19 20.34
N LYS A 184 20.26 10.68 20.43
CA LYS A 184 20.62 12.09 20.18
C LYS A 184 20.41 12.47 18.71
N GLN A 185 20.76 11.62 17.77
CA GLN A 185 20.48 11.83 16.34
C GLN A 185 18.98 11.74 16.04
N ALA A 186 18.27 10.77 16.63
CA ALA A 186 16.83 10.64 16.49
C ALA A 186 16.08 11.93 16.92
N LYS A 187 16.45 12.52 18.07
CA LYS A 187 15.91 13.82 18.51
C LYS A 187 16.14 14.94 17.48
N LYS A 188 17.32 14.99 16.86
CA LYS A 188 17.62 15.97 15.80
C LYS A 188 16.74 15.74 14.56
N ILE A 189 16.57 14.50 14.13
CA ILE A 189 15.72 14.13 12.99
C ILE A 189 14.28 14.54 13.25
N VAL A 190 13.71 14.15 14.40
CA VAL A 190 12.34 14.53 14.80
C VAL A 190 12.19 16.05 14.78
N LYS A 191 13.13 16.79 15.35
CA LYS A 191 13.10 18.26 15.34
C LYS A 191 13.09 18.84 13.93
N ILE A 192 13.99 18.39 13.06
CA ILE A 192 14.10 18.89 11.68
C ILE A 192 12.80 18.61 10.91
N VAL A 193 12.31 17.36 10.95
CA VAL A 193 11.10 16.98 10.21
C VAL A 193 9.88 17.77 10.71
N THR A 194 9.75 17.96 12.02
CA THR A 194 8.65 18.76 12.59
C THR A 194 8.71 20.22 12.14
N LEU A 195 9.88 20.86 12.22
CA LEU A 195 10.06 22.25 11.76
C LEU A 195 9.77 22.42 10.27
N THR A 196 10.25 21.49 9.44
CA THR A 196 9.97 21.47 8.00
C THR A 196 8.47 21.31 7.73
N LYS A 197 7.79 20.40 8.44
CA LYS A 197 6.35 20.17 8.29
C LYS A 197 5.53 21.41 8.65
N GLU A 198 5.90 22.11 9.73
CA GLU A 198 5.25 23.37 10.11
C GLU A 198 5.46 24.47 9.08
N ALA A 199 6.70 24.65 8.60
CA ALA A 199 7.00 25.61 7.55
C ALA A 199 6.22 25.29 6.27
N HIS A 200 6.10 24.01 5.90
CA HIS A 200 5.36 23.57 4.73
C HIS A 200 3.86 23.89 4.86
N ARG A 201 3.26 23.63 6.03
CA ARG A 201 1.86 24.01 6.31
C ARG A 201 1.66 25.52 6.18
N ARG A 202 2.58 26.33 6.72
CA ARG A 202 2.54 27.80 6.59
C ARG A 202 2.65 28.25 5.14
N SER A 203 3.46 27.58 4.32
CA SER A 203 3.55 27.83 2.87
C SER A 203 2.21 27.59 2.15
N GLN A 204 1.48 26.53 2.54
CA GLN A 204 0.13 26.25 2.03
C GLN A 204 -0.85 27.36 2.43
N ASP A 205 -0.83 27.79 3.69
CA ASP A 205 -1.68 28.89 4.18
C ASP A 205 -1.41 30.20 3.42
N VAL A 206 -0.14 30.56 3.21
CA VAL A 206 0.26 31.73 2.41
C VAL A 206 -0.27 31.63 0.99
N THR A 207 -0.14 30.46 0.36
CA THR A 207 -0.61 30.24 -1.02
C THR A 207 -2.12 30.41 -1.13
N ILE A 208 -2.88 29.85 -0.18
CA ILE A 208 -4.33 29.99 -0.09
C ILE A 208 -4.72 31.45 0.10
N ASN A 209 -4.03 32.18 0.98
CA ASN A 209 -4.34 33.59 1.25
C ASN A 209 -4.05 34.49 0.04
N LEU A 210 -2.95 34.25 -0.68
CA LEU A 210 -2.64 34.96 -1.93
C LEU A 210 -3.71 34.69 -2.99
N ALA A 211 -4.15 33.44 -3.14
CA ALA A 211 -5.22 33.10 -4.08
C ALA A 211 -6.55 33.80 -3.71
N LYS A 212 -6.93 33.81 -2.43
CA LYS A 212 -8.12 34.52 -1.94
C LYS A 212 -8.07 36.03 -2.24
N GLN A 213 -6.91 36.66 -2.02
CA GLN A 213 -6.72 38.08 -2.31
C GLN A 213 -6.82 38.36 -3.81
N ALA A 214 -6.23 37.53 -4.66
CA ALA A 214 -6.34 37.67 -6.11
C ALA A 214 -7.80 37.60 -6.58
N ILE A 215 -8.57 36.62 -6.09
CA ILE A 215 -10.00 36.49 -6.40
C ILE A 215 -10.79 37.71 -5.94
N LEU A 216 -10.53 38.21 -4.73
CA LEU A 216 -11.22 39.40 -4.19
C LEU A 216 -10.91 40.65 -5.04
N ASN A 217 -9.65 40.82 -5.43
CA ASN A 217 -9.23 41.94 -6.27
C ASN A 217 -9.91 41.86 -7.65
N SER A 218 -9.91 40.69 -8.29
CA SER A 218 -10.59 40.48 -9.58
C SER A 218 -12.10 40.80 -9.52
N ARG A 219 -12.79 40.47 -8.42
CA ARG A 219 -14.20 40.83 -8.23
C ARG A 219 -14.42 42.33 -8.08
N LYS A 220 -13.53 43.05 -7.37
CA LYS A 220 -13.62 44.52 -7.22
C LYS A 220 -13.42 45.25 -8.54
N PHE A 221 -12.57 44.73 -9.44
CA PHE A 221 -12.38 45.31 -10.77
C PHE A 221 -13.61 45.10 -11.68
N GLN A 222 -14.35 43.99 -11.52
CA GLN A 222 -15.58 43.74 -12.28
C GLN A 222 -16.78 44.59 -11.82
N THR A 223 -16.81 45.05 -10.57
CA THR A 223 -17.91 45.89 -10.03
C THR A 223 -17.70 47.39 -10.22
N ASN A 224 -16.54 47.82 -10.73
CA ASN A 224 -16.15 49.23 -10.87
C ASN A 224 -16.07 49.70 -12.34
N GLU A 225 -16.65 48.97 -13.30
CA GLU A 225 -16.91 49.55 -14.63
C GLU A 225 -18.07 50.57 -14.52
N PRO A 226 -17.85 51.86 -14.79
CA PRO A 226 -18.97 52.78 -14.96
C PRO A 226 -19.76 52.35 -16.20
N MET A 227 -21.05 52.04 -16.01
CA MET A 227 -21.99 52.01 -17.14
C MET A 227 -21.92 53.36 -17.83
N ASN A 228 -21.32 53.37 -19.02
CA ASN A 228 -21.33 54.52 -19.90
C ASN A 228 -22.74 54.62 -20.50
N GLU A 229 -23.68 55.22 -19.76
CA GLU A 229 -24.94 55.71 -20.29
C GLU A 229 -24.64 56.88 -21.23
N ASN A 230 -24.44 56.56 -22.50
CA ASN A 230 -24.58 57.51 -23.60
C ASN A 230 -25.23 56.81 -24.78
N ILE A 231 -26.52 56.51 -24.64
CA ILE A 231 -27.42 56.27 -25.77
C ILE A 231 -27.92 57.66 -26.19
N ILE A 232 -27.20 58.29 -27.12
CA ILE A 232 -27.71 59.45 -27.87
C ILE A 232 -28.70 58.90 -28.90
N ILE A 233 -29.99 59.05 -28.62
CA ILE A 233 -31.04 58.92 -29.64
C ILE A 233 -31.10 60.25 -30.39
N HIS A 234 -30.59 60.29 -31.61
CA HIS A 234 -30.89 61.37 -32.55
C HIS A 234 -31.95 60.90 -33.55
N HIS A 235 -33.08 61.61 -33.54
CA HIS A 235 -34.11 61.67 -34.58
C HIS A 235 -33.49 61.88 -35.97
N ILE A 236 -33.90 61.06 -36.95
CA ILE A 236 -34.49 61.47 -38.24
C ILE A 236 -35.58 60.44 -38.58
#